data_AF-A0A2N1U9R0-F1
#
_entry.id   AF-A0A2N1U9R0-F1
#
_cell.length_a   1.000
_cell.length_b   1.000
_cell.length_c   1.000
_cell.angle_alpha   90.00
_cell.angle_beta   90.00
_cell.angle_gamma   90.00
#
_symmetry.space_group_name_H-M   'P 1'
#
loop_
_entity.id
_entity.type
_entity.pdbx_description
1 polymer ?
#
loop_
_entity_poly.entity_id
_entity_poly.type
_entity_poly.pdbx_seq_one_letter_code
_entity_poly.pdbx_strand_id
1 'polypeptide(L)'
;MTAEYLKEICKSKFGKNAEPNNIIKPSTGKFNESYFFSLDGKDYVFRMAPPDDAGFLFYEKNMMAQEPGLHKIIREKTTIPVAEIFVYDDSKTIAPRPYIIMGKLSGEPLPYSYNFSIYKVLKQTGQYLKQLHSITLLTILLLSLRDVMH
;
A
#
# COMPACT_ATOMS: atom_id res chain seq x y z
N MET A 1 16.61 -14.28 3.56
CA MET A 1 16.54 -13.52 2.29
C MET A 1 15.70 -12.25 2.40
N THR A 2 14.36 -12.29 2.43
CA THR A 2 13.56 -11.04 2.34
C THR A 2 13.72 -10.09 3.52
N ALA A 3 13.91 -10.62 4.73
CA ALA A 3 14.22 -9.81 5.91
C ALA A 3 15.62 -9.17 5.89
N GLU A 4 16.58 -9.73 5.13
CA GLU A 4 17.90 -9.10 4.94
C GLU A 4 17.78 -7.86 4.05
N TYR A 5 17.03 -7.95 2.95
CA TYR A 5 16.75 -6.79 2.09
C TYR A 5 16.08 -5.66 2.86
N LEU A 6 15.13 -5.97 3.75
CA LEU A 6 14.43 -4.96 4.53
C LEU A 6 15.39 -4.07 5.34
N LYS A 7 16.42 -4.64 5.97
CA LYS A 7 17.41 -3.86 6.73
C LYS A 7 18.20 -2.92 5.83
N GLU A 8 18.68 -3.41 4.70
CA GLU A 8 19.46 -2.61 3.75
C GLU A 8 18.60 -1.53 3.07
N ILE A 9 17.33 -1.85 2.76
CA ILE A 9 16.35 -0.88 2.27
C ILE A 9 16.12 0.21 3.31
N CYS A 10 15.91 -0.13 4.59
CA CYS A 10 15.72 0.86 5.65
C CYS A 10 16.92 1.81 5.74
N LYS A 11 18.14 1.28 5.75
CA LYS A 11 19.36 2.11 5.77
C LYS A 11 19.47 3.02 4.56
N SER A 12 19.13 2.51 3.38
CA SER A 12 19.21 3.25 2.12
C SER A 12 18.16 4.36 2.02
N LYS A 13 16.92 4.10 2.45
CA LYS A 13 15.76 4.98 2.21
C LYS A 13 15.41 5.88 3.38
N PHE A 14 15.69 5.44 4.62
CA PHE A 14 15.39 6.20 5.84
C PHE A 14 16.65 6.73 6.55
N GLY A 15 17.85 6.35 6.08
CA GLY A 15 19.14 6.84 6.56
C GLY A 15 19.97 5.76 7.22
N LYS A 16 21.30 5.95 7.28
CA LYS A 16 22.26 4.88 7.64
C LYS A 16 22.04 4.22 9.00
N ASN A 17 21.41 4.93 9.94
CA ASN A 17 21.11 4.44 11.29
C ASN A 17 19.69 3.87 11.42
N ALA A 18 18.94 3.74 10.32
CA ALA A 18 17.60 3.21 10.32
C ALA A 18 17.62 1.69 10.54
N GLU A 19 17.39 1.29 11.79
CA GLU A 19 17.39 -0.11 12.20
C GLU A 19 15.95 -0.60 12.44
N PRO A 20 15.37 -1.39 11.53
CA PRO A 20 14.03 -1.94 11.73
C PRO A 20 14.05 -2.99 12.84
N ASN A 21 13.05 -2.96 13.69
CA ASN A 21 12.80 -3.93 14.75
C ASN A 21 11.37 -4.49 14.66
N ASN A 22 11.01 -5.43 15.54
CA ASN A 22 9.69 -6.09 15.56
C ASN A 22 9.24 -6.64 14.19
N ILE A 23 10.17 -7.27 13.46
CA ILE A 23 9.93 -7.76 12.10
C ILE A 23 9.09 -9.05 12.17
N ILE A 24 7.83 -8.97 11.73
CA ILE A 24 6.86 -10.06 11.81
C ILE A 24 6.33 -10.35 10.40
N LYS A 25 6.38 -11.63 9.98
CA LYS A 25 5.73 -12.07 8.74
C LYS A 25 4.25 -12.40 9.04
N PRO A 26 3.27 -11.80 8.34
CA PRO A 26 1.87 -12.16 8.49
C PRO A 26 1.64 -13.63 8.09
N SER A 27 0.74 -14.32 8.78
CA SER A 27 0.37 -15.71 8.47
C SER A 27 -0.57 -15.83 7.26
N THR A 28 -1.11 -14.71 6.76
CA THR A 28 -2.12 -14.67 5.69
C THR A 28 -1.53 -14.15 4.37
N GLY A 29 -1.77 -14.89 3.27
CA GLY A 29 -1.32 -14.54 1.92
C GLY A 29 -0.37 -15.58 1.33
N LYS A 30 -0.84 -16.37 0.35
CA LYS A 30 -0.05 -17.46 -0.28
C LYS A 30 1.06 -16.96 -1.22
N PHE A 31 1.05 -15.70 -1.63
CA PHE A 31 1.91 -15.21 -2.71
C PHE A 31 2.66 -13.88 -2.42
N ASN A 32 2.16 -13.06 -1.49
CA ASN A 32 2.68 -11.70 -1.30
C ASN A 32 3.64 -11.70 -0.12
N GLU A 33 4.93 -11.56 -0.39
CA GLU A 33 5.94 -11.47 0.67
C GLU A 33 5.81 -10.14 1.40
N SER A 34 5.19 -10.20 2.58
CA SER A 34 4.87 -9.03 3.39
C SER A 34 5.48 -9.16 4.78
N TYR A 35 5.86 -8.03 5.37
CA TYR A 35 6.40 -7.95 6.72
C TYR A 35 5.85 -6.72 7.43
N PHE A 36 5.45 -6.88 8.69
CA PHE A 36 5.27 -5.77 9.61
C PHE A 36 6.61 -5.49 10.30
N PHE A 37 6.95 -4.24 10.51
CA PHE A 37 8.13 -3.85 11.26
C PHE A 37 7.93 -2.48 11.89
N SER A 38 8.71 -2.17 12.92
CA SER A 38 8.75 -0.84 13.52
C SER A 38 10.09 -0.17 13.24
N LEU A 39 10.08 1.13 12.99
CA LEU A 39 11.27 1.96 12.77
C LEU A 39 11.01 3.35 13.37
N ASP A 40 11.93 3.83 14.20
CA ASP A 40 11.83 5.13 14.89
C ASP A 40 10.49 5.37 15.60
N GLY A 41 9.98 4.33 16.28
CA GLY A 41 8.72 4.38 17.02
C GLY A 41 7.44 4.38 16.15
N LYS A 42 7.56 4.19 14.83
CA LYS A 42 6.43 4.08 13.90
C LYS A 42 6.34 2.67 13.32
N ASP A 43 5.12 2.23 13.05
CA ASP A 43 4.86 0.94 12.44
C ASP A 43 4.67 1.04 10.92
N TYR A 44 5.26 0.10 10.20
CA TYR A 44 5.24 0.02 8.76
C TYR A 44 4.85 -1.38 8.27
N VAL A 45 4.40 -1.41 7.02
CA VAL A 45 4.22 -2.62 6.22
C VAL A 45 5.18 -2.57 5.05
N PHE A 46 6.01 -3.60 4.94
CA PHE A 46 6.80 -3.89 3.75
C PHE A 46 6.06 -4.92 2.91
N ARG A 47 5.91 -4.68 1.61
CA ARG A 47 5.40 -5.65 0.63
C ARG A 47 6.36 -5.74 -0.55
N MET A 48 6.76 -6.94 -0.92
CA MET A 48 7.52 -7.22 -2.13
C MET A 48 6.61 -7.91 -3.15
N ALA A 49 6.75 -7.54 -4.42
CA ALA A 49 6.01 -8.17 -5.51
C ALA A 49 6.26 -9.69 -5.54
N PRO A 50 5.27 -10.50 -5.96
CA PRO A 50 5.47 -11.94 -6.11
C PRO A 50 6.59 -12.27 -7.12
N PRO A 51 7.16 -13.48 -7.08
CA PRO A 51 8.09 -13.96 -8.11
C PRO A 51 7.48 -13.92 -9.52
N ASP A 52 8.30 -13.69 -10.54
CA ASP A 52 7.82 -13.58 -11.93
C ASP A 52 7.27 -14.94 -12.47
N ASP A 53 7.60 -16.08 -11.85
CA ASP A 53 7.16 -17.44 -12.19
C ASP A 53 5.97 -17.94 -11.36
N ALA A 54 5.53 -17.17 -10.36
CA ALA A 54 4.27 -17.41 -9.69
C ALA A 54 3.16 -17.13 -10.70
N GLY A 55 2.54 -18.17 -11.28
CA GLY A 55 1.56 -18.12 -12.39
C GLY A 55 0.28 -17.32 -12.15
N PHE A 56 0.25 -16.44 -11.16
CA PHE A 56 -0.83 -15.56 -10.79
C PHE A 56 -0.36 -14.09 -10.85
N LEU A 57 -0.95 -13.36 -11.80
CA LEU A 57 -1.11 -11.90 -11.85
C LEU A 57 0.06 -11.04 -12.42
N PHE A 58 0.13 -10.97 -13.76
CA PHE A 58 0.50 -9.73 -14.47
C PHE A 58 -0.22 -8.48 -13.92
N TYR A 59 -1.40 -8.65 -13.33
CA TYR A 59 -2.17 -7.61 -12.66
C TYR A 59 -1.47 -7.03 -11.42
N GLU A 60 -0.87 -7.83 -10.53
CA GLU A 60 -0.29 -7.32 -9.28
C GLU A 60 0.98 -6.50 -9.50
N LYS A 61 1.83 -6.89 -10.46
CA LYS A 61 3.07 -6.17 -10.78
C LYS A 61 2.78 -4.75 -11.30
N ASN A 62 1.85 -4.63 -12.25
CA ASN A 62 1.44 -3.33 -12.79
C ASN A 62 0.61 -2.52 -11.77
N MET A 63 -0.18 -3.18 -10.91
CA MET A 63 -0.94 -2.50 -9.87
C MET A 63 -0.05 -1.94 -8.75
N MET A 64 1.01 -2.65 -8.35
CA MET A 64 1.94 -2.15 -7.32
C MET A 64 2.60 -0.82 -7.74
N ALA A 65 2.92 -0.65 -9.03
CA ALA A 65 3.46 0.59 -9.57
C ALA A 65 2.47 1.78 -9.51
N GLN A 66 1.16 1.48 -9.54
CA GLN A 66 0.11 2.49 -9.48
C GLN A 66 -0.29 2.83 -8.04
N GLU A 67 -0.02 1.96 -7.06
CA GLU A 67 -0.41 2.16 -5.65
C GLU A 67 0.05 3.52 -5.08
N PRO A 68 1.31 4.00 -5.27
CA PRO A 68 1.75 5.30 -4.74
C PRO A 68 0.88 6.47 -5.19
N GLY A 69 0.60 6.54 -6.50
CA GLY A 69 -0.23 7.59 -7.08
C GLY A 69 -1.68 7.51 -6.61
N LEU A 70 -2.25 6.31 -6.58
CA LEU A 70 -3.63 6.09 -6.17
C LEU A 70 -3.84 6.40 -4.69
N HIS A 71 -2.96 5.92 -3.80
CA HIS A 71 -3.02 6.21 -2.37
C HIS A 71 -2.90 7.72 -2.11
N LYS A 72 -1.99 8.41 -2.81
CA LYS A 72 -1.85 9.86 -2.70
C LYS A 72 -3.16 10.58 -3.05
N ILE A 73 -3.76 10.25 -4.21
CA ILE A 73 -5.01 10.87 -4.65
C ILE A 73 -6.14 10.59 -3.65
N ILE A 74 -6.30 9.34 -3.19
CA ILE A 74 -7.35 8.98 -2.24
C ILE A 74 -7.18 9.73 -0.92
N ARG A 75 -5.95 9.84 -0.39
CA ARG A 75 -5.67 10.62 0.84
C ARG A 75 -5.96 12.11 0.69
N GLU A 76 -5.62 12.69 -0.46
CA GLU A 76 -5.79 14.12 -0.71
C GLU A 76 -7.24 14.51 -1.00
N LYS A 77 -8.05 13.59 -1.55
CA LYS A 77 -9.37 13.90 -2.09
C LYS A 77 -10.52 13.27 -1.30
N THR A 78 -10.25 12.41 -0.33
CA THR A 78 -11.28 11.72 0.44
C THR A 78 -10.92 11.61 1.92
N THR A 79 -11.90 11.21 2.73
CA THR A 79 -11.70 10.83 4.13
C THR A 79 -11.41 9.34 4.30
N ILE A 80 -11.15 8.59 3.22
CA ILE A 80 -10.91 7.15 3.28
C ILE A 80 -9.54 6.93 3.91
N PRO A 81 -9.44 6.14 5.00
CA PRO A 81 -8.15 5.84 5.60
C PRO A 81 -7.39 4.87 4.70
N VAL A 82 -6.45 5.40 3.93
CA VAL A 82 -5.47 4.60 3.17
C VAL A 82 -4.06 4.91 3.65
N ALA A 83 -3.19 3.91 3.60
CA ALA A 83 -1.82 4.03 4.10
C ALA A 83 -1.03 5.07 3.29
N GLU A 84 -0.21 5.86 3.97
CA GLU A 84 0.84 6.63 3.31
C GLU A 84 1.91 5.69 2.78
N ILE A 85 2.24 5.82 1.49
CA ILE A 85 3.37 5.11 0.89
C ILE A 85 4.60 6.00 1.02
N PHE A 86 5.60 5.51 1.75
CA PHE A 86 6.85 6.21 2.00
C PHE A 86 7.92 5.85 0.98
N VAL A 87 7.93 4.59 0.54
CA VAL A 87 8.89 4.08 -0.43
C VAL A 87 8.15 3.25 -1.45
N TYR A 88 8.45 3.50 -2.73
CA TYR A 88 8.26 2.56 -3.82
C TYR A 88 9.57 2.51 -4.60
N ASP A 89 10.02 1.30 -4.93
CA ASP A 89 11.24 1.09 -5.69
C ASP A 89 11.10 -0.17 -6.55
N ASP A 90 11.27 -0.01 -7.86
CA ASP A 90 11.25 -1.05 -8.88
C ASP A 90 12.59 -1.20 -9.60
N SER A 91 13.64 -0.49 -9.15
CA SER A 91 14.96 -0.45 -9.77
C SER A 91 15.71 -1.78 -9.71
N LYS A 92 15.27 -2.67 -8.81
CA LYS A 92 15.90 -3.96 -8.49
C LYS A 92 17.36 -3.86 -7.99
N THR A 93 17.76 -2.71 -7.45
CA THR A 93 19.13 -2.45 -6.98
C THR A 93 19.45 -3.13 -5.65
N ILE A 94 18.55 -3.02 -4.67
CA ILE A 94 18.73 -3.60 -3.33
C ILE A 94 18.01 -4.94 -3.20
N ALA A 95 16.80 -5.04 -3.75
CA ALA A 95 15.99 -6.24 -3.75
C ALA A 95 15.71 -6.71 -5.19
N PRO A 96 15.56 -8.01 -5.46
CA PRO A 96 15.43 -8.52 -6.83
C PRO A 96 14.06 -8.23 -7.48
N ARG A 97 13.10 -7.70 -6.72
CA ARG A 97 11.72 -7.46 -7.13
C ARG A 97 11.24 -6.10 -6.62
N PRO A 98 10.27 -5.47 -7.31
CA PRO A 98 9.65 -4.24 -6.83
C PRO A 98 9.09 -4.39 -5.41
N TYR A 99 9.17 -3.32 -4.64
CA TYR A 99 8.68 -3.31 -3.27
C TYR A 99 8.10 -1.95 -2.88
N ILE A 100 7.26 -1.98 -1.84
CA ILE A 100 6.68 -0.80 -1.19
C ILE A 100 6.87 -0.86 0.32
N ILE A 101 7.11 0.31 0.92
CA ILE A 101 7.00 0.55 2.36
C ILE A 101 5.91 1.58 2.60
N MET A 102 4.93 1.21 3.40
CA MET A 102 3.80 2.06 3.75
C MET A 102 3.57 2.08 5.26
N GLY A 103 2.91 3.12 5.76
CA GLY A 103 2.49 3.17 7.15
C GLY A 103 1.49 2.06 7.47
N LYS A 104 1.61 1.44 8.65
CA LYS A 104 0.62 0.46 9.10
C LYS A 104 -0.63 1.19 9.58
N LEU A 105 -1.78 0.85 9.00
CA LEU A 105 -3.07 1.36 9.47
C LEU A 105 -3.42 0.72 10.82
N SER A 106 -3.93 1.54 11.75
CA SER A 106 -4.47 1.07 13.01
C SER A 106 -5.81 0.37 12.79
N GLY A 107 -6.03 -0.75 13.49
CA GLY A 107 -7.28 -1.48 13.48
C GLY A 107 -7.07 -2.95 13.16
N GLU A 108 -8.20 -3.65 13.05
CA GLU A 108 -8.27 -5.08 12.78
C GLU A 108 -9.22 -5.33 11.60
N PRO A 109 -8.99 -6.38 10.80
CA PRO A 109 -9.94 -6.78 9.78
C PRO A 109 -11.29 -7.16 10.39
N LEU A 110 -12.39 -6.71 9.77
CA LEU A 110 -13.76 -6.97 10.23
C LEU A 110 -14.08 -8.44 10.60
N PRO A 111 -13.57 -9.48 9.89
CA PRO A 111 -13.81 -10.86 10.28
C PRO A 111 -13.25 -11.26 11.66
N TYR A 112 -12.28 -10.50 12.16
CA TYR A 112 -11.67 -10.71 13.48
C TYR A 112 -12.20 -9.72 14.53
N SER A 113 -13.05 -8.78 14.13
CA SER A 113 -13.63 -7.78 15.02
C SER A 113 -14.87 -8.29 15.75
N TYR A 114 -15.01 -7.85 17.00
CA TYR A 114 -16.19 -8.10 17.83
C TYR A 114 -16.89 -6.77 18.17
N ASN A 115 -18.17 -6.84 18.54
CA ASN A 115 -18.94 -5.69 19.05
C ASN A 115 -19.04 -4.47 18.12
N PHE A 116 -19.20 -4.68 16.81
CA PHE A 116 -19.49 -3.61 15.86
C PHE A 116 -20.95 -3.60 15.41
N SER A 117 -21.41 -2.45 14.93
CA SER A 117 -22.73 -2.32 14.29
C SER A 117 -22.59 -2.50 12.79
N ILE A 118 -23.20 -3.56 12.24
CA ILE A 118 -23.20 -3.80 10.79
C ILE A 118 -23.80 -2.61 10.01
N TYR A 119 -24.81 -1.95 10.56
CA TYR A 119 -25.39 -0.75 9.97
C TYR A 119 -24.37 0.38 9.85
N LYS A 120 -23.57 0.64 10.90
CA LYS A 120 -22.52 1.67 10.87
C LYS A 120 -21.43 1.32 9.84
N VAL A 121 -21.02 0.04 9.78
CA VAL A 121 -20.04 -0.44 8.79
C VAL A 121 -20.56 -0.20 7.37
N LEU A 122 -21.75 -0.67 7.04
CA LEU A 122 -22.35 -0.50 5.71
C LEU A 122 -22.52 0.97 5.34
N LYS A 123 -22.98 1.80 6.28
CA LYS A 123 -23.12 3.24 6.07
C LYS A 123 -21.78 3.90 5.77
N GLN A 124 -20.74 3.59 6.53
CA GLN A 124 -19.40 4.14 6.32
C GLN A 124 -18.80 3.67 4.99
N THR A 125 -18.93 2.39 4.66
CA THR A 125 -18.50 1.83 3.36
C THR A 125 -19.20 2.56 2.21
N GLY A 126 -20.51 2.79 2.31
CA GLY A 126 -21.26 3.56 1.31
C GLY A 126 -20.79 5.01 1.17
N GLN A 127 -20.48 5.67 2.30
CA GLN A 127 -19.91 7.02 2.30
C GLN A 127 -18.54 7.06 1.62
N TYR A 128 -17.67 6.08 1.87
CA TYR A 128 -16.37 5.96 1.24
C TYR A 128 -16.47 5.68 -0.26
N LEU A 129 -17.36 4.77 -0.67
CA LEU A 129 -17.59 4.46 -2.08
C LEU A 129 -18.10 5.69 -2.85
N LYS A 130 -19.02 6.46 -2.27
CA LYS A 130 -19.50 7.72 -2.84
C LYS A 130 -18.35 8.71 -3.08
N GLN A 131 -17.46 8.86 -2.10
CA GLN A 131 -16.29 9.75 -2.23
C GLN A 131 -15.34 9.28 -3.33
N LEU A 132 -15.02 7.98 -3.35
CA LEU A 132 -14.11 7.40 -4.34
C LEU A 132 -14.64 7.58 -5.77
N HIS A 133 -15.93 7.31 -6.01
CA HIS A 133 -16.54 7.55 -7.33
C HIS A 133 -16.57 9.04 -7.73
N SER A 134 -16.60 9.94 -6.75
CA SER A 134 -16.53 11.39 -7.02
C SER A 134 -15.15 11.82 -7.52
N ILE A 135 -14.09 11.09 -7.19
CA ILE A 135 -12.75 11.31 -7.75
C ILE A 135 -12.72 10.90 -9.23
N THR A 136 -13.23 9.71 -9.55
CA THR A 136 -13.21 9.16 -10.93
C THR A 136 -13.93 10.05 -11.93
N LEU A 137 -15.04 10.67 -11.51
CA LEU A 137 -15.76 11.68 -12.29
C LEU A 137 -14.92 12.93 -12.58
N LEU A 138 -14.02 13.32 -11.66
CA LEU A 138 -13.13 14.47 -11.85
C LEU A 138 -11.94 14.15 -12.76
N THR A 139 -11.38 12.95 -12.66
CA THR A 139 -10.22 12.51 -13.47
C THR A 139 -10.61 12.25 -14.93
N ILE A 140 -11.82 11.73 -15.19
CA ILE A 140 -12.35 11.59 -16.56
C ILE A 140 -12.60 12.97 -17.19
N LEU A 141 -13.07 13.96 -16.43
CA LEU A 141 -13.27 15.32 -16.94
C LEU A 141 -11.94 16.02 -17.26
N LEU A 142 -10.92 15.84 -16.42
CA LEU A 142 -9.58 16.43 -16.60
C LEU A 142 -8.78 15.78 -17.74
N LEU A 143 -8.98 14.48 -17.98
CA LEU A 143 -8.39 13.79 -19.14
C LEU A 143 -9.14 14.16 -20.43
N SER A 144 -10.48 14.25 -20.40
CA SER A 144 -11.30 14.70 -21.55
C SER A 144 -10.99 16.14 -21.98
N LEU A 145 -10.58 17.02 -21.07
CA LEU A 145 -10.19 18.40 -21.40
C LEU A 145 -8.75 18.51 -21.94
N ARG A 146 -7.91 17.50 -21.71
CA ARG A 146 -6.57 17.43 -22.32
C ARG A 146 -6.61 16.99 -23.79
N ASP A 147 -7.57 16.13 -24.15
CA ASP A 147 -7.74 15.67 -25.53
C ASP A 147 -8.44 16.69 -26.46
N VAL A 148 -8.92 17.82 -25.92
CA VAL A 148 -9.57 18.90 -26.68
C VAL A 148 -8.63 20.10 -26.91
N MET A 149 -7.41 20.08 -26.34
CA MET A 149 -6.40 21.14 -26.53
C MET A 149 -5.20 20.71 -27.40
N HIS A 150 -5.37 19.70 -28.26
CA HIS A 150 -4.42 19.38 -29.33
C HIS A 150 -5.12 19.33 -30.69
#